data_AF-A0A9D7MXJ5-F1
#
_entry.id   AF-A0A9D7MXJ5-F1
#
_cell.length_a   1.000
_cell.length_b   1.000
_cell.length_c   1.000
_cell.angle_alpha   90.00
_cell.angle_beta   90.00
_cell.angle_gamma   90.00
#
_symmetry.space_group_name_H-M   'P 1'
#
loop_
_entity.id
_entity.type
_entity.pdbx_description
1 polymer ?
#
loop_
_entity_poly.entity_id
_entity_poly.type
_entity_poly.pdbx_seq_one_letter_code
_entity_poly.pdbx_strand_id
1 'polypeptide(L)'
;MHYGQLTYAHAQAEVPSYELYAGNTKISTDQGTIDYASPFHERYFRRAVAHNVPLIDGEGQELDRWTWLEGCLERFSPRQASISVTQPAHQKGVDVGRQITLQGNIFVDSTRINVTNGTKRRLGIVFNTDCQFDATGGLASLTPTSAPLGTGFEYWKDVLKGSAPALWSTTLDCSGEKFNFQVTASKPHQLYRALAPATPMPKTRNAIYMEMQDSEATY
;
A
#
# COMPACT_ATOMS: atom_id res chain seq x y z
N MET A 1 10.40 6.50 -3.64
CA MET A 1 9.06 6.64 -4.23
C MET A 1 9.12 6.14 -5.66
N HIS A 2 8.16 5.31 -6.05
CA HIS A 2 8.02 4.77 -7.40
C HIS A 2 6.78 5.42 -8.02
N TYR A 3 6.96 6.15 -9.11
CA TYR A 3 5.88 6.89 -9.75
C TYR A 3 5.82 6.72 -11.27
N GLY A 4 6.49 5.72 -11.82
CA GLY A 4 6.39 5.43 -13.25
C GLY A 4 7.19 4.20 -13.65
N GLN A 5 6.80 3.61 -14.77
CA GLN A 5 7.43 2.42 -15.35
C GLN A 5 7.61 2.59 -16.85
N LEU A 6 8.79 2.22 -17.35
CA LEU A 6 9.19 2.47 -18.74
C LEU A 6 8.55 1.51 -19.75
N THR A 7 8.24 0.26 -19.35
CA THR A 7 7.78 -0.78 -20.29
C THR A 7 6.68 -1.64 -19.70
N TYR A 8 5.67 -1.93 -20.51
CA TYR A 8 4.51 -2.74 -20.11
C TYR A 8 4.88 -4.18 -19.71
N ALA A 9 5.86 -4.79 -20.38
CA ALA A 9 6.23 -6.20 -20.16
C ALA A 9 6.83 -6.46 -18.77
N HIS A 10 7.36 -5.42 -18.13
CA HIS A 10 7.91 -5.46 -16.77
C HIS A 10 7.08 -4.64 -15.79
N ALA A 11 5.93 -4.12 -16.23
CA ALA A 11 5.09 -3.25 -15.43
C ALA A 11 4.36 -4.04 -14.33
N GLN A 12 4.45 -3.52 -13.12
CA GLN A 12 3.73 -3.94 -11.92
C GLN A 12 2.68 -2.88 -11.57
N ALA A 13 1.56 -3.25 -10.94
CA ALA A 13 0.52 -2.31 -10.55
C ALA A 13 0.92 -1.51 -9.30
N GLU A 14 2.01 -0.75 -9.39
CA GLU A 14 2.73 -0.19 -8.24
C GLU A 14 2.76 1.34 -8.19
N VAL A 15 2.10 2.07 -9.10
CA VAL A 15 2.10 3.54 -9.02
C VAL A 15 0.90 4.04 -8.19
N PRO A 16 1.08 5.04 -7.28
CA PRO A 16 2.36 5.50 -6.72
C PRO A 16 2.78 4.67 -5.49
N SER A 17 3.92 3.97 -5.52
CA SER A 17 4.47 3.23 -4.37
C SER A 17 5.72 3.87 -3.78
N TYR A 18 6.31 3.23 -2.78
CA TYR A 18 7.55 3.63 -2.16
C TYR A 18 8.22 2.46 -1.45
N GLU A 19 9.50 2.66 -1.17
CA GLU A 19 10.26 1.88 -0.22
C GLU A 19 10.74 2.82 0.89
N LEU A 20 10.90 2.29 2.08
CA LEU A 20 11.26 3.01 3.29
C LEU A 20 12.37 2.28 4.05
N TYR A 21 13.42 3.04 4.32
CA TYR A 21 14.59 2.61 5.07
C TYR A 21 14.91 3.67 6.13
N ALA A 22 15.31 3.24 7.33
CA ALA A 22 15.86 4.09 8.37
C ALA A 22 17.33 3.70 8.59
N GLY A 23 18.25 4.51 8.06
CA GLY A 23 19.66 4.11 7.97
C GLY A 23 19.80 2.81 7.16
N ASN A 24 20.26 1.73 7.79
CA ASN A 24 20.39 0.40 7.18
C ASN A 24 19.17 -0.50 7.44
N THR A 25 18.22 -0.07 8.26
CA THR A 25 17.05 -0.85 8.64
C THR A 25 15.98 -0.76 7.57
N LYS A 26 15.61 -1.90 7.00
CA LYS A 26 14.53 -2.01 6.02
C LYS A 26 13.19 -1.98 6.76
N ILE A 27 12.36 -0.99 6.46
CA ILE A 27 11.02 -0.89 7.06
C ILE A 27 9.99 -1.42 6.07
N SER A 28 10.05 -0.97 4.82
CA SER A 28 9.14 -1.41 3.78
C SER A 28 9.85 -1.42 2.44
N THR A 29 9.74 -2.52 1.71
CA THR A 29 10.51 -2.77 0.49
C THR A 29 9.61 -3.29 -0.61
N ASP A 30 9.98 -2.93 -1.84
CA ASP A 30 9.42 -3.59 -3.01
C ASP A 30 10.11 -4.96 -3.14
N GLN A 31 9.32 -5.99 -3.39
CA GLN A 31 9.84 -7.36 -3.48
C GLN A 31 10.29 -7.70 -4.90
N GLY A 32 10.09 -6.77 -5.83
CA GLY A 32 10.18 -6.98 -7.26
C GLY A 32 9.28 -8.13 -7.66
N THR A 33 9.84 -9.03 -8.47
CA THR A 33 9.15 -10.22 -8.91
C THR A 33 10.05 -11.45 -8.85
N ILE A 34 9.49 -12.61 -9.13
CA ILE A 34 10.21 -13.87 -9.25
C ILE A 34 10.31 -14.29 -10.71
N ASP A 35 10.71 -15.55 -10.98
CA ASP A 35 10.70 -16.11 -12.31
C ASP A 35 9.39 -15.81 -13.06
N TYR A 36 9.52 -15.25 -14.26
CA TYR A 36 8.44 -14.80 -15.13
C TYR A 36 7.56 -15.96 -15.58
N ALA A 37 8.08 -17.19 -15.57
CA ALA A 37 7.30 -18.40 -15.84
C ALA A 37 6.42 -18.83 -14.64
N SER A 38 6.66 -18.30 -13.44
CA SER A 38 5.87 -18.64 -12.27
C SER A 38 4.50 -17.97 -12.29
N PRO A 39 3.41 -18.67 -11.94
CA PRO A 39 2.09 -18.05 -11.84
C PRO A 39 2.05 -16.90 -10.82
N PHE A 40 2.95 -16.89 -9.82
CA PHE A 40 3.05 -15.79 -8.85
C PHE A 40 3.51 -14.48 -9.48
N HIS A 41 4.28 -14.51 -10.59
CA HIS A 41 4.64 -13.29 -11.31
C HIS A 41 3.38 -12.52 -11.72
N GLU A 42 2.51 -13.16 -12.51
CA GLU A 42 1.29 -12.54 -13.03
C GLU A 42 0.18 -12.39 -12.00
N ARG A 43 0.04 -13.33 -11.06
CA ARG A 43 -1.12 -13.38 -10.17
C ARG A 43 -0.89 -12.70 -8.82
N TYR A 44 0.35 -12.39 -8.46
CA TYR A 44 0.66 -11.74 -7.19
C TYR A 44 1.66 -10.59 -7.34
N PHE A 45 2.90 -10.86 -7.75
CA PHE A 45 3.98 -9.87 -7.74
C PHE A 45 3.80 -8.72 -8.75
N ARG A 46 2.96 -8.88 -9.77
CA ARG A 46 2.53 -7.76 -10.63
C ARG A 46 1.28 -7.04 -10.12
N ARG A 47 0.62 -7.57 -9.09
CA ARG A 47 -0.65 -7.05 -8.56
C ARG A 47 -0.37 -6.05 -7.45
N ALA A 48 -1.25 -5.06 -7.36
CA ALA A 48 -1.10 -3.93 -6.46
C ALA A 48 -1.00 -4.31 -4.98
N VAL A 49 -1.66 -5.39 -4.56
CA VAL A 49 -1.56 -5.92 -3.19
C VAL A 49 -0.11 -6.28 -2.79
N ALA A 50 0.77 -6.57 -3.75
CA ALA A 50 2.19 -6.84 -3.51
C ALA A 50 3.04 -5.55 -3.37
N HIS A 51 2.45 -4.36 -3.44
CA HIS A 51 3.17 -3.08 -3.35
C HIS A 51 2.57 -2.21 -2.24
N ASN A 52 3.23 -1.11 -1.89
CA ASN A 52 2.67 -0.13 -0.96
C ASN A 52 1.86 0.89 -1.74
N VAL A 53 0.63 0.59 -2.11
CA VAL A 53 -0.17 1.45 -3.03
C VAL A 53 -1.60 1.64 -2.55
N PRO A 54 -2.28 2.68 -3.07
CA PRO A 54 -3.73 2.79 -2.98
C PRO A 54 -4.42 1.65 -3.73
N LEU A 55 -5.57 1.22 -3.23
CA LEU A 55 -6.42 0.19 -3.83
C LEU A 55 -7.86 0.69 -3.90
N ILE A 56 -8.50 0.50 -5.04
CA ILE A 56 -9.89 0.84 -5.31
C ILE A 56 -10.61 -0.46 -5.63
N ASP A 57 -11.61 -0.81 -4.82
CA ASP A 57 -12.30 -2.09 -4.85
C ASP A 57 -11.34 -3.30 -4.79
N GLY A 58 -10.23 -3.14 -4.05
CA GLY A 58 -9.22 -4.18 -3.89
C GLY A 58 -8.27 -4.33 -5.09
N GLU A 59 -8.40 -3.49 -6.11
CA GLU A 59 -7.54 -3.46 -7.30
C GLU A 59 -6.69 -2.20 -7.25
N GLY A 60 -5.44 -2.24 -7.75
CA GLY A 60 -4.64 -1.01 -7.90
C GLY A 60 -4.86 -0.37 -9.25
N GLN A 61 -3.77 0.17 -9.80
CA GLN A 61 -3.83 0.83 -11.10
C GLN A 61 -4.24 -0.12 -12.22
N GLU A 62 -5.00 0.39 -13.19
CA GLU A 62 -5.26 -0.33 -14.43
C GLU A 62 -3.96 -0.49 -15.22
N LEU A 63 -3.57 -1.74 -15.48
CA LEU A 63 -2.43 -2.10 -16.32
C LEU A 63 -2.90 -2.39 -17.74
N ASP A 64 -3.40 -1.39 -18.43
CA ASP A 64 -3.70 -1.48 -19.86
C ASP A 64 -2.60 -0.80 -20.70
N ARG A 65 -2.43 -1.27 -21.94
CA ARG A 65 -1.36 -0.80 -22.86
C ARG A 65 -1.52 0.66 -23.31
N TRP A 66 -2.65 1.28 -23.01
CA TRP A 66 -3.06 2.64 -23.37
C TRP A 66 -3.18 3.55 -22.13
N THR A 67 -3.25 2.97 -20.94
CA THR A 67 -3.25 3.66 -19.66
C THR A 67 -1.85 4.09 -19.27
N TRP A 68 -1.82 5.18 -18.51
CA TRP A 68 -0.61 5.81 -18.05
C TRP A 68 0.04 4.91 -17.00
N LEU A 69 1.15 4.26 -17.38
CA LEU A 69 2.04 3.54 -16.47
C LEU A 69 2.84 4.49 -15.55
N GLU A 70 2.60 5.80 -15.68
CA GLU A 70 3.28 6.87 -14.99
C GLU A 70 2.27 7.72 -14.21
N GLY A 71 2.67 8.11 -13.01
CA GLY A 71 2.08 9.21 -12.28
C GLY A 71 2.74 10.53 -12.69
N CYS A 72 2.04 11.63 -12.45
CA CYS A 72 2.53 12.98 -12.67
C CYS A 72 3.28 13.46 -11.42
N LEU A 73 4.56 13.82 -11.58
CA LEU A 73 5.30 14.50 -10.52
C LEU A 73 4.78 15.94 -10.39
N GLU A 74 4.04 16.22 -9.33
CA GLU A 74 3.52 17.58 -9.05
C GLU A 74 4.60 18.47 -8.43
N ARG A 75 5.37 17.90 -7.49
CA ARG A 75 6.38 18.65 -6.74
C ARG A 75 7.49 17.75 -6.26
N PHE A 76 8.72 18.23 -6.36
CA PHE A 76 9.88 17.68 -5.68
C PHE A 76 10.63 18.81 -4.98
N SER A 77 10.90 18.66 -3.68
CA SER A 77 11.54 19.67 -2.86
C SER A 77 12.59 19.03 -1.95
N PRO A 78 13.87 19.01 -2.33
CA PRO A 78 14.92 18.45 -1.48
C PRO A 78 15.09 19.25 -0.18
N ARG A 79 14.86 20.57 -0.21
CA ARG A 79 14.92 21.43 0.98
C ARG A 79 13.86 21.08 2.02
N GLN A 80 12.67 20.67 1.57
CA GLN A 80 11.58 20.24 2.45
C GLN A 80 11.58 18.71 2.65
N ALA A 81 12.53 18.00 2.04
CA ALA A 81 12.57 16.55 1.95
C ALA A 81 11.19 15.96 1.59
N SER A 82 10.57 16.49 0.53
CA SER A 82 9.22 16.10 0.10
C SER A 82 9.08 15.86 -1.40
N ILE A 83 8.16 14.97 -1.73
CA ILE A 83 7.75 14.63 -3.10
C ILE A 83 6.24 14.42 -3.14
N SER A 84 5.58 14.94 -4.17
CA SER A 84 4.14 14.80 -4.41
C SER A 84 3.89 14.31 -5.83
N VAL A 85 3.07 13.28 -5.96
CA VAL A 85 2.73 12.63 -7.23
C VAL A 85 1.22 12.46 -7.31
N THR A 86 0.66 12.60 -8.52
CA THR A 86 -0.73 12.28 -8.82
C THR A 86 -0.84 11.18 -9.87
N GLN A 87 -1.96 10.49 -9.88
CA GLN A 87 -2.35 9.55 -10.92
C GLN A 87 -3.84 9.77 -11.21
N PRO A 88 -4.16 10.71 -12.12
CA PRO A 88 -5.54 11.16 -12.38
C PRO A 88 -6.44 10.09 -13.04
N ALA A 89 -5.84 8.98 -13.46
CA ALA A 89 -6.53 7.82 -14.01
C ALA A 89 -6.00 6.52 -13.37
N HIS A 90 -5.85 6.50 -12.05
CA HIS A 90 -5.42 5.30 -11.33
C HIS A 90 -6.35 4.12 -11.63
N GLN A 91 -7.66 4.37 -11.54
CA GLN A 91 -8.68 3.55 -12.19
C GLN A 91 -9.65 4.45 -12.93
N LYS A 92 -10.51 3.85 -13.76
CA LYS A 92 -11.59 4.60 -14.42
C LYS A 92 -12.41 5.41 -13.40
N GLY A 93 -12.34 6.73 -13.54
CA GLY A 93 -13.07 7.68 -12.68
C GLY A 93 -12.49 7.86 -11.28
N VAL A 94 -11.21 7.52 -11.05
CA VAL A 94 -10.54 7.73 -9.76
C VAL A 94 -9.20 8.44 -9.92
N ASP A 95 -9.06 9.57 -9.22
CA ASP A 95 -7.80 10.28 -9.00
C ASP A 95 -7.15 9.80 -7.71
N VAL A 96 -5.85 9.58 -7.76
CA VAL A 96 -5.02 9.28 -6.60
C VAL A 96 -3.92 10.32 -6.49
N GLY A 97 -3.66 10.82 -5.29
CA GLY A 97 -2.50 11.64 -5.00
C GLY A 97 -1.74 11.09 -3.81
N ARG A 98 -0.42 11.10 -3.87
CA ARG A 98 0.45 10.71 -2.77
C ARG A 98 1.53 11.76 -2.54
N GLN A 99 1.71 12.14 -1.29
CA GLN A 99 2.81 12.98 -0.86
C GLN A 99 3.62 12.23 0.20
N ILE A 100 4.93 12.24 0.02
CA ILE A 100 5.88 11.74 1.02
C ILE A 100 6.67 12.93 1.54
N THR A 101 6.81 13.03 2.86
CA THR A 101 7.64 14.03 3.53
C THR A 101 8.48 13.39 4.61
N LEU A 102 9.74 13.81 4.73
CA LEU A 102 10.64 13.43 5.81
C LEU A 102 10.86 14.62 6.75
N GLN A 103 10.66 14.41 8.05
CA GLN A 103 10.84 15.43 9.09
C GLN A 103 11.66 14.87 10.24
N GLY A 104 12.98 15.06 10.21
CA GLY A 104 13.89 14.41 11.15
C GLY A 104 13.77 12.89 11.05
N ASN A 105 13.32 12.25 12.14
CA ASN A 105 13.11 10.80 12.20
C ASN A 105 11.68 10.36 11.87
N ILE A 106 10.87 11.26 11.30
CA ILE A 106 9.47 11.00 10.95
C ILE A 106 9.35 10.87 9.43
N PHE A 107 8.82 9.74 8.98
CA PHE A 107 8.32 9.55 7.63
C PHE A 107 6.80 9.76 7.64
N VAL A 108 6.31 10.61 6.73
CA VAL A 108 4.87 10.85 6.54
C VAL A 108 4.51 10.49 5.09
N ASP A 109 3.66 9.49 4.93
CA ASP A 109 2.90 9.22 3.70
C ASP A 109 1.51 9.86 3.88
N SER A 110 1.13 10.74 2.97
CA SER A 110 -0.20 11.31 2.88
C SER A 110 -0.80 10.95 1.54
N THR A 111 -1.82 10.09 1.58
CA THR A 111 -2.48 9.57 0.38
C THR A 111 -3.90 10.09 0.32
N ARG A 112 -4.30 10.62 -0.84
CA ARG A 112 -5.69 10.99 -1.17
C ARG A 112 -6.22 10.11 -2.30
N ILE A 113 -7.48 9.73 -2.21
CA ILE A 113 -8.20 8.97 -3.22
C ILE A 113 -9.54 9.66 -3.44
N ASN A 114 -9.88 9.99 -4.69
CA ASN A 114 -11.10 10.71 -5.04
C ASN A 114 -11.82 10.04 -6.22
N VAL A 115 -13.08 9.63 -6.01
CA VAL A 115 -13.97 9.09 -7.05
C VAL A 115 -14.71 10.24 -7.72
N THR A 116 -14.39 10.51 -8.98
CA THR A 116 -14.79 11.75 -9.67
C THR A 116 -16.28 11.91 -9.90
N ASN A 117 -17.05 10.81 -9.90
CA ASN A 117 -18.51 10.83 -10.04
C ASN A 117 -19.26 10.81 -8.70
N GLY A 118 -18.55 10.85 -7.56
CA GLY A 118 -19.14 10.81 -6.21
C GLY A 118 -19.73 9.46 -5.80
N THR A 119 -19.59 8.41 -6.60
CA THR A 119 -20.08 7.07 -6.24
C THR A 119 -19.18 6.48 -5.16
N LYS A 120 -19.80 5.90 -4.13
CA LYS A 120 -19.04 5.23 -3.08
C LYS A 120 -18.42 3.93 -3.60
N ARG A 121 -17.11 3.78 -3.42
CA ARG A 121 -16.32 2.58 -3.72
C ARG A 121 -15.54 2.16 -2.47
N ARG A 122 -14.94 0.96 -2.46
CA ARG A 122 -13.99 0.60 -1.39
C ARG A 122 -12.67 1.27 -1.71
N LEU A 123 -12.29 2.25 -0.91
CA LEU A 123 -11.05 3.01 -1.07
C LEU A 123 -10.11 2.56 0.04
N GLY A 124 -8.89 2.19 -0.31
CA GLY A 124 -7.95 1.65 0.66
C GLY A 124 -6.50 1.86 0.30
N ILE A 125 -5.64 1.44 1.21
CA ILE A 125 -4.18 1.48 1.08
C ILE A 125 -3.61 0.20 1.67
N VAL A 126 -2.63 -0.37 0.98
CA VAL A 126 -1.85 -1.51 1.47
C VAL A 126 -0.47 -1.05 1.91
N PHE A 127 0.00 -1.59 3.03
CA PHE A 127 1.35 -1.42 3.55
C PHE A 127 1.95 -2.79 3.82
N ASN A 128 3.07 -3.07 3.16
CA ASN A 128 3.83 -4.31 3.27
C ASN A 128 5.14 -4.05 4.03
N THR A 129 5.54 -4.96 4.91
CA THR A 129 6.75 -4.81 5.72
C THR A 129 7.34 -6.16 6.12
N ASP A 130 8.68 -6.25 6.14
CA ASP A 130 9.38 -7.40 6.72
C ASP A 130 9.43 -7.33 8.25
N CYS A 131 9.09 -6.18 8.83
CA CYS A 131 9.02 -5.96 10.28
C CYS A 131 7.80 -6.66 10.89
N GLN A 132 7.85 -6.90 12.21
CA GLN A 132 6.74 -7.45 12.97
C GLN A 132 5.86 -6.34 13.54
N PHE A 133 4.55 -6.56 13.55
CA PHE A 133 3.62 -5.70 14.24
C PHE A 133 3.40 -6.19 15.67
N ASP A 134 3.45 -5.27 16.63
CA ASP A 134 2.87 -5.52 17.94
C ASP A 134 1.35 -5.65 17.79
N ALA A 135 0.74 -6.64 18.44
CA ALA A 135 -0.72 -6.84 18.45
C ALA A 135 -1.41 -5.86 19.41
N THR A 136 -1.12 -4.57 19.28
CA THR A 136 -1.64 -3.48 20.13
C THR A 136 -2.33 -2.41 19.31
N GLY A 137 -2.97 -1.46 19.99
CA GLY A 137 -3.68 -0.34 19.37
C GLY A 137 -4.72 -0.78 18.34
N GLY A 138 -4.60 -0.29 17.10
CA GLY A 138 -5.54 -0.64 16.02
C GLY A 138 -5.58 -2.15 15.71
N LEU A 139 -4.53 -2.90 16.04
CA LEU A 139 -4.41 -4.33 15.76
C LEU A 139 -4.88 -5.24 16.90
N ALA A 140 -5.23 -4.69 18.06
CA ALA A 140 -5.50 -5.48 19.28
C ALA A 140 -6.75 -6.38 19.17
N SER A 141 -7.74 -5.97 18.37
CA SER A 141 -9.05 -6.61 18.30
C SER A 141 -9.31 -7.31 16.96
N LEU A 142 -8.27 -7.59 16.17
CA LEU A 142 -8.44 -8.30 14.90
C LEU A 142 -8.77 -9.78 15.14
N THR A 143 -9.67 -10.33 14.32
CA THR A 143 -10.12 -11.73 14.42
C THR A 143 -9.95 -12.46 13.09
N PRO A 144 -9.73 -13.80 13.09
CA PRO A 144 -9.57 -14.56 11.86
C PRO A 144 -10.74 -14.38 10.87
N THR A 145 -10.42 -14.24 9.59
CA THR A 145 -11.41 -14.05 8.53
C THR A 145 -10.92 -14.57 7.17
N SER A 146 -11.74 -14.45 6.14
CA SER A 146 -11.33 -14.65 4.75
C SER A 146 -10.51 -13.47 4.24
N ALA A 147 -9.69 -13.71 3.21
CA ALA A 147 -9.01 -12.64 2.50
C ALA A 147 -9.99 -11.55 1.98
N PRO A 148 -9.56 -10.28 1.89
CA PRO A 148 -10.33 -9.23 1.23
C PRO A 148 -10.68 -9.58 -0.22
N LEU A 149 -11.71 -8.94 -0.77
CA LEU A 149 -12.02 -9.04 -2.19
C LEU A 149 -11.07 -8.17 -3.00
N GLY A 150 -10.40 -8.75 -4.00
CA GLY A 150 -9.51 -8.10 -4.97
C GLY A 150 -8.45 -9.07 -5.48
N THR A 151 -7.84 -8.78 -6.62
CA THR A 151 -6.86 -9.66 -7.26
C THR A 151 -5.57 -9.74 -6.46
N GLY A 152 -5.14 -10.96 -6.14
CA GLY A 152 -3.91 -11.26 -5.42
C GLY A 152 -4.10 -11.44 -3.91
N PHE A 153 -5.23 -11.00 -3.34
CA PHE A 153 -5.53 -11.22 -1.92
C PHE A 153 -5.71 -12.71 -1.58
N GLU A 154 -6.05 -13.56 -2.55
CA GLU A 154 -6.14 -15.01 -2.36
C GLU A 154 -4.82 -15.67 -1.93
N TYR A 155 -3.69 -14.98 -2.10
CA TYR A 155 -2.37 -15.45 -1.66
C TYR A 155 -2.03 -15.05 -0.22
N TRP A 156 -2.84 -14.20 0.42
CA TRP A 156 -2.66 -13.83 1.82
C TRP A 156 -3.05 -14.99 2.74
N LYS A 157 -2.27 -15.16 3.82
CA LYS A 157 -2.48 -16.18 4.84
C LYS A 157 -2.69 -15.55 6.20
N ASP A 158 -3.30 -16.31 7.12
CA ASP A 158 -3.54 -15.90 8.50
C ASP A 158 -4.23 -14.54 8.59
N VAL A 159 -5.23 -14.33 7.72
CA VAL A 159 -5.91 -13.05 7.58
C VAL A 159 -6.74 -12.77 8.82
N LEU A 160 -6.43 -11.66 9.48
CA LEU A 160 -7.20 -11.11 10.58
C LEU A 160 -7.90 -9.83 10.12
N LYS A 161 -9.11 -9.58 10.62
CA LYS A 161 -9.91 -8.40 10.32
C LYS A 161 -10.55 -7.81 11.57
N GLY A 162 -10.70 -6.50 11.56
CA GLY A 162 -11.48 -5.74 12.53
C GLY A 162 -11.77 -4.34 12.03
N SER A 163 -12.25 -3.49 12.94
CA SER A 163 -12.49 -2.07 12.69
C SER A 163 -11.50 -1.25 13.51
N ALA A 164 -10.97 -0.18 12.92
CA ALA A 164 -10.11 0.77 13.60
C ALA A 164 -10.73 2.18 13.58
N PRO A 165 -10.51 3.00 14.63
CA PRO A 165 -10.88 4.41 14.60
C PRO A 165 -10.07 5.16 13.51
N ALA A 166 -10.49 6.39 13.21
CA ALA A 166 -9.79 7.24 12.24
C ALA A 166 -8.30 7.45 12.59
N LEU A 167 -7.98 7.54 13.88
CA LEU A 167 -6.61 7.67 14.38
C LEU A 167 -6.26 6.46 15.25
N TRP A 168 -5.21 5.73 14.88
CA TRP A 168 -4.66 4.65 15.69
C TRP A 168 -3.16 4.51 15.47
N SER A 169 -2.50 3.77 16.36
CA SER A 169 -1.09 3.42 16.21
C SER A 169 -0.80 2.01 16.70
N THR A 170 0.39 1.52 16.35
CA THR A 170 1.02 0.31 16.87
C THR A 170 2.54 0.45 16.79
N THR A 171 3.28 -0.53 17.28
CA THR A 171 4.74 -0.60 17.11
C THR A 171 5.09 -1.54 15.96
N LEU A 172 6.06 -1.12 15.15
CA LEU A 172 6.79 -1.97 14.22
C LEU A 172 8.13 -2.36 14.84
N ASP A 173 8.42 -3.66 14.95
CA ASP A 173 9.73 -4.20 15.32
C ASP A 173 10.46 -4.69 14.07
N CYS A 174 11.49 -3.94 13.67
CA CYS A 174 12.33 -4.21 12.52
C CYS A 174 13.68 -4.76 12.97
N SER A 175 13.72 -6.05 13.31
CA SER A 175 14.94 -6.73 13.80
C SER A 175 15.53 -6.13 15.08
N GLY A 176 14.67 -5.74 16.02
CA GLY A 176 15.02 -5.15 17.31
C GLY A 176 14.94 -3.62 17.34
N GLU A 177 14.93 -2.95 16.18
CA GLU A 177 14.68 -1.52 16.10
C GLU A 177 13.18 -1.24 16.06
N LYS A 178 12.68 -0.40 16.97
CA LYS A 178 11.25 -0.16 17.15
C LYS A 178 10.83 1.19 16.59
N PHE A 179 9.77 1.18 15.77
CA PHE A 179 9.16 2.36 15.19
C PHE A 179 7.70 2.49 15.63
N ASN A 180 7.26 3.71 15.90
CA ASN A 180 5.82 3.99 16.03
C ASN A 180 5.20 4.05 14.63
N PHE A 181 4.23 3.18 14.37
CA PHE A 181 3.42 3.19 13.15
C PHE A 181 2.07 3.80 13.49
N GLN A 182 1.78 4.97 12.94
CA GLN A 182 0.55 5.73 13.19
C GLN A 182 -0.19 5.96 11.89
N VAL A 183 -1.52 5.80 11.92
CA VAL A 183 -2.42 6.02 10.79
C VAL A 183 -3.44 7.09 11.17
N THR A 184 -3.63 8.06 10.28
CA THR A 184 -4.71 9.06 10.39
C THR A 184 -5.55 9.04 9.12
N ALA A 185 -6.68 8.34 9.18
CA ALA A 185 -7.63 8.26 8.09
C ALA A 185 -8.73 9.34 8.20
N SER A 186 -9.40 9.67 7.09
CA SER A 186 -10.54 10.60 7.10
C SER A 186 -11.72 10.08 7.93
N LYS A 187 -11.86 8.75 8.09
CA LYS A 187 -12.97 8.08 8.79
C LYS A 187 -12.50 6.78 9.46
N PRO A 188 -13.29 6.24 10.41
CA PRO A 188 -13.14 4.85 10.84
C PRO A 188 -13.17 3.91 9.63
N HIS A 189 -12.36 2.86 9.67
CA HIS A 189 -12.13 1.99 8.53
C HIS A 189 -12.04 0.52 8.95
N GLN A 190 -12.18 -0.37 7.98
CA GLN A 190 -11.84 -1.78 8.13
C GLN A 190 -10.33 -1.93 8.06
N LEU A 191 -9.78 -2.78 8.91
CA LEU A 191 -8.37 -3.06 9.02
C LEU A 191 -8.15 -4.57 8.88
N TYR A 192 -7.27 -4.95 7.97
CA TYR A 192 -6.82 -6.31 7.76
C TYR A 192 -5.33 -6.41 8.06
N ARG A 193 -4.93 -7.53 8.65
CA ARG A 193 -3.54 -7.94 8.80
C ARG A 193 -3.39 -9.34 8.24
N ALA A 194 -2.29 -9.61 7.54
CA ALA A 194 -2.01 -10.94 7.01
C ALA A 194 -0.51 -11.19 6.85
N LEU A 195 -0.18 -12.45 6.53
CA LEU A 195 1.08 -12.81 5.92
C LEU A 195 0.93 -12.82 4.40
N ALA A 196 1.77 -12.02 3.74
CA ALA A 196 1.84 -11.85 2.30
C ALA A 196 3.07 -12.57 1.73
N PRO A 197 3.02 -13.14 0.50
CA PRO A 197 4.21 -13.62 -0.18
C PRO A 197 5.32 -12.56 -0.30
N ALA A 198 6.57 -13.00 -0.19
CA ALA A 198 7.79 -12.21 -0.28
C ALA A 198 8.88 -12.95 -1.07
N THR A 199 9.94 -12.24 -1.48
CA THR A 199 11.06 -12.79 -2.24
C THR A 199 12.32 -12.98 -1.38
N PRO A 200 13.14 -14.01 -1.67
CA PRO A 200 12.83 -15.17 -2.50
C PRO A 200 11.72 -16.05 -1.90
N MET A 201 10.92 -16.68 -2.75
CA MET A 201 9.91 -17.66 -2.31
C MET A 201 10.58 -18.88 -1.63
N PRO A 202 9.96 -19.50 -0.61
CA PRO A 202 8.61 -19.28 -0.10
C PRO A 202 8.52 -18.29 1.08
N LYS A 203 9.39 -17.27 1.14
CA LYS A 203 9.33 -16.27 2.22
C LYS A 203 7.98 -15.54 2.25
N THR A 204 7.66 -15.03 3.43
CA THR A 204 6.50 -14.20 3.70
C THR A 204 6.91 -12.93 4.42
N ARG A 205 6.07 -11.91 4.33
CA ARG A 205 6.19 -10.64 5.05
C ARG A 205 4.85 -10.25 5.66
N ASN A 206 4.85 -9.32 6.61
CA ASN A 206 3.60 -8.80 7.15
C ASN A 206 2.97 -7.81 6.15
N ALA A 207 1.65 -7.82 6.08
CA ALA A 207 0.87 -6.84 5.33
C ALA A 207 -0.29 -6.32 6.16
N ILE A 208 -0.58 -5.03 5.98
CA ILE A 208 -1.78 -4.38 6.45
C ILE A 208 -2.55 -3.83 5.24
N TYR A 209 -3.85 -4.02 5.22
CA TYR A 209 -4.76 -3.37 4.29
C TYR A 209 -5.82 -2.61 5.08
N MET A 210 -6.00 -1.33 4.75
CA MET A 210 -6.99 -0.45 5.36
C MET A 210 -7.98 -0.03 4.28
N GLU A 211 -9.28 -0.19 4.53
CA GLU A 211 -10.31 0.20 3.55
C GLU A 211 -11.52 0.86 4.19
N MET A 212 -12.10 1.82 3.49
CA MET A 212 -13.39 2.44 3.81
C MET A 212 -14.28 2.52 2.57
N GLN A 213 -15.60 2.53 2.76
CA GLN A 213 -16.55 2.68 1.66
C GLN A 213 -16.98 4.14 1.52
N ASP A 214 -16.42 4.84 0.54
CA ASP A 214 -16.63 6.28 0.35
C ASP A 214 -16.39 6.74 -1.08
N SER A 215 -16.69 8.01 -1.37
CA SER A 215 -16.30 8.67 -2.61
C SER A 215 -14.95 9.40 -2.49
N GLU A 216 -14.49 9.66 -1.27
CA GLU A 216 -13.19 10.28 -0.99
C GLU A 216 -12.56 9.66 0.26
N ALA A 217 -11.25 9.40 0.23
CA ALA A 217 -10.48 8.92 1.36
C ALA A 217 -9.14 9.64 1.48
N THR A 218 -8.73 9.92 2.71
CA THR A 218 -7.35 10.30 3.04
C THR A 218 -6.78 9.32 4.06
N TYR A 219 -5.51 8.96 3.90
CA TYR A 219 -4.73 8.11 4.80
C TYR A 219 -3.39 8.76 5.12
#